data_AF-A0A8J8CV59-F1
#
_entry.id   AF-A0A8J8CV59-F1
#
_cell.length_a   1.000
_cell.length_b   1.000
_cell.length_c   1.000
_cell.angle_alpha   90.00
_cell.angle_beta   90.00
_cell.angle_gamma   90.00
#
_symmetry.space_group_name_H-M   'P 1'
#
loop_
_entity.id
_entity.type
_entity.pdbx_description
1 polymer ?
#
loop_
_entity_poly.entity_id
_entity_poly.type
_entity_poly.pdbx_seq_one_letter_code
_entity_poly.pdbx_strand_id
1 'polypeptide(L)' 'MGDQRYEYRVHDVSIYPTELDSRRFEDVLNEAAADGWELDETITLGESTILFVFRRET' A
#
# COMPACT_ATOMS: atom_id res chain seq x y z
N MET A 1 0.66 -30.53 1.02
CA MET A 1 0.84 -29.25 1.70
C MET A 1 1.08 -28.24 0.60
N GLY A 2 0.09 -27.41 0.29
CA GLY A 2 0.23 -26.42 -0.77
C GLY A 2 1.02 -25.24 -0.23
N ASP A 3 2.21 -24.98 -0.77
CA ASP A 3 2.94 -23.75 -0.52
C ASP A 3 2.11 -22.59 -1.06
N GLN A 4 1.31 -21.94 -0.20
CA GLN A 4 0.72 -20.64 -0.51
C GLN A 4 1.87 -19.66 -0.74
N ARG A 5 2.06 -19.29 -2.00
CA ARG A 5 3.02 -18.27 -2.39
C ARG A 5 2.30 -16.94 -2.36
N TYR A 6 2.86 -16.00 -1.62
CA TYR A 6 2.37 -14.64 -1.56
C TYR A 6 3.29 -13.76 -2.37
N GLU A 7 2.70 -12.96 -3.26
CA GLU A 7 3.39 -11.86 -3.92
C GLU A 7 3.23 -10.62 -3.05
N TYR A 8 4.30 -9.83 -2.90
CA TYR A 8 4.29 -8.59 -2.12
C TYR A 8 4.61 -7.41 -3.01
N ARG A 9 3.88 -6.31 -2.82
CA ARG A 9 4.10 -5.02 -3.51
C ARG A 9 4.13 -3.91 -2.47
N VAL A 10 5.13 -3.03 -2.56
CA VAL A 10 5.28 -1.90 -1.64
C VAL A 10 5.10 -0.60 -2.41
N HIS A 11 4.31 0.32 -1.85
CA HIS A 11 4.14 1.68 -2.36
C HIS A 11 4.49 2.68 -1.28
N ASP A 12 5.33 3.65 -1.60
CA ASP A 12 5.62 4.78 -0.71
C ASP A 12 4.75 6.00 -1.04
N VAL A 13 4.24 6.64 0.01
CA VAL A 13 3.47 7.88 -0.06
C VAL A 13 4.09 8.87 0.92
N SER A 14 4.56 10.00 0.40
CA SER A 14 5.09 11.10 1.21
C SER A 14 3.98 12.06 1.63
N ILE A 15 3.65 12.07 2.92
CA ILE A 15 2.78 13.07 3.59
C ILE A 15 3.57 14.37 3.85
N TYR A 16 4.12 15.00 2.79
CA TYR A 16 4.59 16.40 2.89
C TYR A 16 3.37 17.34 2.80
N PRO A 17 3.39 18.51 3.46
CA PRO A 17 2.24 19.11 4.13
C PRO A 17 1.31 19.85 3.17
N THR A 18 0.58 19.10 2.34
CA THR A 18 -0.52 19.63 1.54
C THR A 18 -1.70 18.69 1.62
N GLU A 19 -2.89 19.23 1.88
CA GLU A 19 -4.20 18.57 1.92
C GLU A 19 -4.55 17.78 0.63
N LEU A 20 -3.66 17.76 -0.36
CA LEU A 20 -3.71 16.95 -1.57
C LEU A 20 -3.55 15.43 -1.32
N ASP A 21 -3.12 15.04 -0.12
CA ASP A 21 -2.63 13.68 0.13
C ASP A 21 -3.74 12.64 0.32
N SER A 22 -4.87 12.98 0.96
CA SER A 22 -5.95 11.99 1.25
C SER A 22 -6.51 11.32 0.00
N ARG A 23 -6.71 12.09 -1.08
CA ARG A 23 -7.18 11.51 -2.35
C ARG A 23 -6.14 10.59 -2.97
N ARG A 24 -4.85 10.95 -2.87
CA ARG A 24 -3.76 10.14 -3.38
C ARG A 24 -3.61 8.82 -2.62
N PHE A 25 -3.86 8.83 -1.31
CA PHE A 25 -3.97 7.61 -0.50
C PHE A 25 -5.12 6.72 -0.98
N GLU A 26 -6.30 7.30 -1.13
CA GLU A 26 -7.48 6.58 -1.61
C GLU A 26 -7.25 6.02 -3.02
N ASP A 27 -6.63 6.77 -3.94
CA ASP A 27 -6.28 6.31 -5.28
C ASP A 27 -5.32 5.11 -5.25
N VAL A 28 -4.27 5.15 -4.42
CA VAL A 28 -3.30 4.04 -4.30
C VAL A 28 -3.98 2.78 -3.75
N LEU A 29 -4.82 2.93 -2.72
CA LEU A 29 -5.56 1.80 -2.13
C LEU A 29 -6.58 1.22 -3.12
N ASN A 30 -7.32 2.08 -3.81
CA ASN A 30 -8.32 1.67 -4.79
C ASN A 30 -7.68 1.01 -6.01
N GLU A 31 -6.56 1.53 -6.52
CA GLU A 31 -5.82 0.93 -7.63
C GLU A 31 -5.28 -0.45 -7.25
N ALA A 32 -4.67 -0.58 -6.07
CA ALA A 32 -4.18 -1.86 -5.58
C ALA A 32 -5.33 -2.88 -5.41
N ALA A 33 -6.45 -2.46 -4.81
CA ALA A 33 -7.64 -3.31 -4.66
C ALA A 33 -8.25 -3.72 -6.02
N ALA A 34 -8.28 -2.81 -7.00
CA ALA A 34 -8.77 -3.10 -8.35
C ALA A 34 -7.90 -4.14 -9.08
N ASP A 35 -6.60 -4.18 -8.80
CA ASP A 35 -5.64 -5.15 -9.34
C ASP A 35 -5.61 -6.47 -8.52
N GLY A 36 -6.48 -6.58 -7.50
CA GLY A 36 -6.65 -7.78 -6.67
C GLY A 36 -5.62 -7.91 -5.55
N TRP A 37 -4.98 -6.81 -5.16
CA TRP A 37 -4.06 -6.78 -4.03
C TRP A 37 -4.79 -6.42 -2.74
N GLU A 38 -4.40 -7.08 -1.66
CA GLU A 38 -4.90 -6.82 -0.33
C GLU A 38 -3.86 -6.04 0.48
N LEU A 39 -4.28 -5.01 1.20
CA LEU A 39 -3.38 -4.30 2.12
C LEU A 39 -3.01 -5.24 3.28
N ASP A 40 -1.72 -5.52 3.42
CA ASP A 40 -1.16 -6.38 4.46
C ASP A 40 -0.65 -5.57 5.66
N GLU A 41 0.16 -4.54 5.39
CA GLU A 41 0.77 -3.73 6.44
C GLU A 41 0.92 -2.26 6.00
N THR A 42 0.86 -1.34 6.97
CA THR A 42 1.17 0.08 6.75
C THR A 42 2.28 0.50 7.69
N ILE A 43 3.40 0.98 7.14
CA ILE A 43 4.61 1.32 7.89
C ILE A 43 4.88 2.80 7.75
N THR A 44 4.96 3.52 8.88
CA THR A 44 5.37 4.93 8.89
C THR A 44 6.88 5.05 8.97
N LEU A 45 7.51 5.63 7.95
CA LEU A 45 8.94 5.95 7.92
C LEU A 45 9.15 7.43 8.25
N GLY A 46 9.58 7.70 9.48
CA GLY A 46 9.86 9.07 9.94
C GLY A 46 8.59 9.92 10.12
N GLU A 47 8.72 11.23 9.99
CA GLU A 47 7.63 12.18 10.25
C GLU A 47 6.71 12.40 9.05
N SER A 48 7.09 11.94 7.85
CA SER A 48 6.42 12.36 6.61
C SER A 48 6.38 11.31 5.50
N THR A 49 6.60 10.03 5.79
CA THR A 49 6.49 8.96 4.80
C THR A 49 5.69 7.78 5.34
N ILE A 50 4.76 7.28 4.53
CA ILE A 50 3.98 6.07 4.79
C ILE A 50 4.26 5.07 3.68
N LEU A 51 4.58 3.85 4.03
CA LEU A 51 4.66 2.71 3.13
C LEU A 51 3.40 1.87 3.27
N PHE A 52 2.80 1.52 2.15
CA PHE A 52 1.76 0.49 2.07
C PHE A 52 2.35 -0.78 1.51
N VAL A 53 2.25 -1.85 2.28
CA VAL A 53 2.61 -3.20 1.88
C VAL A 53 1.33 -3.90 1.49
N PHE A 54 1.24 -4.31 0.24
CA PHE A 54 0.15 -5.11 -0.29
C PHE A 54 0.62 -6.53 -0.53
N ARG A 55 -0.27 -7.49 -0.37
CA ARG A 55 -0.06 -8.89 -0.69
C ARG A 55 -1.12 -9.42 -1.65
N ARG A 56 -0.78 -10.47 -2.39
CA ARG A 56 -1.73 -11.23 -3.20
C ARG A 56 -1.35 -12.71 -3.16
N GLU A 57 -2.34 -13.59 -3.03
CA GLU A 57 -2.14 -15.03 -3.19
C GLU A 57 -1.92 -15.35 -4.69
N THR A 58 -0.85 -16.09 -5.00
CA THR A 58 -0.53 -16.55 -6.37
C THR A 58 -0.89 -18.00 -6.60
#